data_AF-A0A017T825-F1
#
_entry.id   AF-A0A017T825-F1
#
_cell.length_a   1.000
_cell.length_b   1.000
_cell.length_c   1.000
_cell.angle_alpha   90.00
_cell.angle_beta   90.00
_cell.angle_gamma   90.00
#
_symmetry.space_group_name_H-M   'P 1'
#
loop_
_entity.id
_entity.type
_entity.pdbx_description
1 polymer ?
#
loop_
_entity_poly.entity_id
_entity_poly.type
_entity_poly.pdbx_seq_one_letter_code
_entity_poly.pdbx_strand_id
1 'polypeptide(L)'
;MTPEAVLSEEELEATRPTWHAVDAVGLVAAVLPALLHFPSRRENRAVLTVGERTIASTHVEETDTFALVGGSLTLVCAFVGLLLFRRFKRSRRPLRLGLALVLVALGAHHIARGAGAFANHDDGPLELIAGPPVSAPPPPPPLPEHARLSDFIRNLFPTLPLTSVSCPPIDATTSRVTCALIPTTGAPVDLTLERAGGEWLIRSPQRIYAAKTLGDELAADLSNKMKTQIVVDCGPGLIPFSGGDKHVCSATRKSSPEPRKVEVTFGKIEVTFGAERGYTWKATAL
;
A
#
# COMPACT_ATOMS: atom_id res chain seq x y z
N MET A 1 -4.10 66.72 22.27
CA MET A 1 -3.16 65.81 21.58
C MET A 1 -2.54 64.92 22.63
N THR A 2 -3.05 63.70 22.77
CA THR A 2 -2.50 62.67 23.66
C THR A 2 -1.33 61.98 22.96
N PRO A 3 -0.17 61.79 23.62
CA PRO A 3 0.93 61.06 23.01
C PRO A 3 0.50 59.61 22.79
N GLU A 4 0.65 59.14 21.56
CA GLU A 4 0.51 57.71 21.23
C GLU A 4 1.55 56.95 22.05
N ALA A 5 1.07 56.15 22.99
CA ALA A 5 1.91 55.23 23.74
C ALA A 5 2.44 54.17 22.76
N VAL A 6 3.66 54.40 22.27
CA VAL A 6 4.44 53.39 21.56
C VAL A 6 4.72 52.28 22.56
N LEU A 7 3.88 51.23 22.55
CA LEU A 7 4.13 50.00 23.29
C LEU A 7 5.54 49.53 22.93
N SER A 8 6.35 49.28 23.97
CA SER A 8 7.72 48.81 23.80
C SER A 8 7.75 47.50 23.01
N GLU A 9 8.81 47.22 22.24
CA GLU A 9 8.95 45.96 21.50
C GLU A 9 8.79 44.73 22.43
N GLU A 10 9.10 44.87 23.72
CA GLU A 10 8.89 43.84 24.74
C GLU A 10 7.40 43.57 25.03
N GLU A 11 6.54 44.59 25.04
CA GLU A 11 5.08 44.43 25.21
C GLU A 11 4.42 43.85 23.94
N LEU A 12 4.95 44.19 22.75
CA LEU A 12 4.51 43.63 21.47
C LEU A 12 4.97 42.16 21.30
N GLU A 13 6.10 41.78 21.87
CA GLU A 13 6.57 40.39 21.90
C GLU A 13 5.87 39.53 22.97
N ALA A 14 5.43 40.13 24.08
CA ALA A 14 4.65 39.47 25.12
C ALA A 14 3.24 39.07 24.65
N THR A 15 2.69 39.78 23.66
CA THR A 15 1.35 39.53 23.10
C THR A 15 1.30 38.50 21.96
N ARG A 16 2.45 37.99 21.49
CA ARG A 16 2.46 36.92 20.47
C ARG A 16 1.92 35.61 21.05
N PRO A 17 0.91 34.99 20.41
CA PRO A 17 0.27 33.78 20.92
C PRO A 17 1.33 32.71 21.16
N THR A 18 1.35 32.17 22.38
CA THR A 18 2.26 31.11 22.84
C THR A 18 2.00 29.77 22.13
N TRP A 19 0.84 29.65 21.49
CA TRP A 19 0.31 28.44 20.86
C TRP A 19 0.35 28.56 19.33
N HIS A 20 0.85 27.51 18.67
CA HIS A 20 0.70 27.37 17.22
C HIS A 20 -0.65 26.73 16.95
N ALA A 21 -1.25 27.05 15.79
CA ALA A 21 -2.49 26.41 15.36
C ALA A 21 -2.40 24.87 15.36
N VAL A 22 -1.21 24.31 15.06
CA VAL A 22 -0.94 22.86 15.09
C VAL A 22 -1.09 22.28 16.50
N ASP A 23 -0.75 23.03 17.55
CA ASP A 23 -0.92 22.57 18.93
C ASP A 23 -2.41 22.50 19.29
N ALA A 24 -3.19 23.50 18.87
CA ALA A 24 -4.64 23.53 19.09
C ALA A 24 -5.33 22.38 18.34
N VAL A 25 -4.97 22.16 17.07
CA VAL A 25 -5.48 21.03 16.27
C VAL A 25 -5.10 19.70 16.89
N GLY A 26 -3.83 19.53 17.32
CA GLY A 26 -3.37 18.32 17.98
C GLY A 26 -4.09 18.05 19.29
N LEU A 27 -4.38 19.09 20.08
CA LEU A 27 -5.08 18.95 21.35
C LEU A 27 -6.57 18.61 21.15
N VAL A 28 -7.23 19.23 20.17
CA VAL A 28 -8.61 18.86 19.78
C VAL A 28 -8.66 17.43 19.26
N ALA A 29 -7.71 17.02 18.41
CA ALA A 29 -7.61 15.66 17.90
C ALA A 29 -7.34 14.62 18.99
N ALA A 30 -6.70 15.02 20.10
CA ALA A 30 -6.50 14.17 21.26
C ALA A 30 -7.76 14.11 22.14
N VAL A 31 -8.46 15.23 22.35
CA VAL A 31 -9.61 15.27 23.27
C VAL A 31 -10.88 14.70 22.64
N LEU A 32 -11.10 14.95 21.35
CA LEU A 32 -12.35 14.59 20.67
C LEU A 32 -12.64 13.06 20.69
N PRO A 33 -11.67 12.17 20.42
CA PRO A 33 -11.90 10.72 20.49
C PRO A 33 -12.07 10.19 21.92
N ALA A 34 -11.64 10.94 22.93
CA ALA A 34 -11.90 10.59 24.32
C ALA A 34 -13.36 10.89 24.74
N LEU A 35 -14.00 11.87 24.08
CA LEU A 35 -15.38 12.29 24.36
C LEU A 35 -16.42 11.56 23.50
N LEU A 36 -16.05 11.18 22.28
CA LEU A 36 -16.94 10.55 21.31
C LEU A 36 -16.50 9.10 21.05
N HIS A 37 -17.31 8.14 21.51
CA HIS A 37 -17.05 6.72 21.34
C HIS A 37 -18.01 6.13 20.29
N PHE A 38 -17.47 5.69 19.16
CA PHE A 38 -18.22 5.08 18.06
C PHE A 38 -17.63 3.71 17.72
N PRO A 39 -17.91 2.68 18.54
CA PRO A 39 -17.43 1.34 18.28
C PRO A 39 -18.06 0.79 17.00
N SER A 40 -17.23 0.34 16.06
CA SER A 40 -17.67 -0.46 14.93
C SER A 40 -17.49 -1.93 15.29
N ARG A 41 -18.61 -2.63 15.45
CA ARG A 41 -18.65 -4.05 15.81
C ARG A 41 -18.71 -4.87 14.54
N ARG A 42 -17.68 -5.68 14.29
CA ARG A 42 -17.63 -6.62 13.16
C ARG A 42 -17.75 -8.04 13.69
N GLU A 43 -18.86 -8.69 13.38
CA GLU A 43 -19.10 -10.10 13.73
C GLU A 43 -18.52 -11.00 12.63
N ASN A 44 -17.46 -11.74 12.96
CA ASN A 44 -16.85 -12.75 12.10
C ASN A 44 -17.27 -14.13 12.61
N ARG A 45 -18.16 -14.82 11.90
CA ARG A 45 -18.59 -16.18 12.23
C ARG A 45 -17.68 -17.20 11.54
N ALA A 46 -16.86 -17.91 12.32
CA ALA A 46 -16.06 -19.03 11.85
C ALA A 46 -16.80 -20.35 12.14
N VAL A 47 -17.01 -21.17 11.11
CA VAL A 47 -17.56 -22.52 11.28
C VAL A 47 -16.40 -23.49 11.10
N LEU A 48 -15.97 -24.12 12.20
CA LEU A 48 -14.96 -25.15 12.21
C LEU A 48 -15.62 -26.52 12.32
N THR A 49 -15.30 -27.42 11.40
CA THR A 49 -15.74 -28.82 11.48
C THR A 49 -14.57 -29.66 11.94
N VAL A 50 -14.66 -30.22 13.15
CA VAL A 50 -13.63 -31.10 13.72
C VAL A 50 -14.23 -32.48 13.90
N GLY A 51 -13.86 -33.42 13.02
CA GLY A 51 -14.47 -34.75 12.97
C GLY A 51 -15.96 -34.68 12.59
N GLU A 52 -16.83 -35.33 13.37
CA GLU A 52 -18.30 -35.33 13.18
C GLU A 52 -19.02 -34.13 13.84
N ARG A 53 -18.28 -33.17 14.43
CA ARG A 53 -18.87 -32.03 15.14
C ARG A 53 -18.55 -30.71 14.46
N THR A 54 -19.59 -29.95 14.13
CA THR A 54 -19.50 -28.55 13.72
C THR A 54 -19.54 -27.65 14.94
N ILE A 55 -18.49 -26.85 15.12
CA ILE A 55 -18.38 -25.82 16.15
C ILE A 55 -18.46 -24.48 15.43
N ALA A 56 -19.48 -23.67 15.75
CA ALA A 56 -19.54 -22.29 15.31
C ALA A 56 -18.92 -21.40 16.39
N SER A 57 -17.87 -20.67 16.03
CA SER A 57 -17.29 -19.62 16.85
C SER A 57 -17.66 -18.28 16.23
N THR A 58 -18.31 -17.41 17.00
CA THR A 58 -18.55 -16.03 16.62
C THR A 58 -17.46 -15.18 17.25
N HIS A 59 -16.52 -14.70 16.45
CA HIS A 59 -15.52 -13.74 16.90
C HIS A 59 -16.04 -12.33 16.65
N VAL A 60 -16.17 -11.55 17.72
CA VAL A 60 -16.60 -10.16 17.65
C VAL A 60 -15.35 -9.29 17.72
N GLU A 61 -14.95 -8.67 16.60
CA GLU A 61 -13.92 -7.64 16.60
C GLU A 61 -14.58 -6.28 16.79
N GLU A 62 -14.23 -5.59 17.86
CA GLU A 62 -14.68 -4.23 18.12
C GLU A 62 -13.53 -3.27 17.80
N THR A 63 -13.71 -2.44 16.78
CA THR A 63 -12.72 -1.43 16.39
C THR A 63 -13.34 -0.04 16.46
N ASP A 64 -12.65 0.90 17.09
CA ASP A 64 -13.09 2.30 17.18
C ASP A 64 -12.31 3.13 16.16
N THR A 65 -12.93 3.32 14.99
CA THR A 65 -12.32 4.05 13.87
C THR A 65 -12.06 5.52 14.24
N PHE A 66 -12.89 6.12 15.08
CA PHE A 66 -12.71 7.50 15.54
C PHE A 66 -11.48 7.63 16.44
N ALA A 67 -11.27 6.69 17.35
CA ALA A 67 -10.06 6.61 18.16
C ALA A 67 -8.81 6.39 17.30
N LEU A 68 -8.86 5.52 16.29
CA LEU A 68 -7.74 5.29 15.35
C LEU A 68 -7.37 6.54 14.56
N VAL A 69 -8.35 7.21 13.95
CA VAL A 69 -8.12 8.41 13.13
C VAL A 69 -7.65 9.58 13.98
N GLY A 70 -8.31 9.83 15.12
CA GLY A 70 -7.91 10.90 16.03
C GLY A 70 -6.55 10.68 16.68
N GLY A 71 -6.22 9.45 17.07
CA GLY A 71 -4.90 9.08 17.57
C GLY A 71 -3.80 9.30 16.53
N SER A 72 -4.03 8.89 15.28
CA SER A 72 -3.10 9.09 14.17
C SER A 72 -2.84 10.58 13.88
N LEU A 73 -3.91 11.39 13.84
CA LEU A 73 -3.79 12.83 13.62
C LEU A 73 -3.04 13.52 14.77
N THR A 74 -3.26 13.08 16.00
CA THR A 74 -2.56 13.59 17.19
C THR A 74 -1.05 13.33 17.10
N LEU A 75 -0.63 12.13 16.67
CA LEU A 75 0.79 11.80 16.48
C LEU A 75 1.44 12.64 15.39
N VAL A 76 0.75 12.86 14.26
CA VAL A 76 1.23 13.74 13.19
C VAL A 76 1.43 15.17 13.71
N CYS A 77 0.49 15.71 14.49
CA CYS A 77 0.63 17.04 15.08
C CYS A 77 1.80 17.11 16.07
N ALA A 78 2.00 16.09 16.90
CA ALA A 78 3.13 16.02 17.82
C ALA A 78 4.48 16.00 17.08
N PHE A 79 4.56 15.23 15.99
CA PHE A 79 5.77 15.15 15.16
C PHE A 79 6.07 16.48 14.46
N VAL A 80 5.07 17.14 13.89
CA VAL A 80 5.21 18.48 13.29
C VAL A 80 5.65 19.49 14.35
N GLY A 81 5.09 19.43 15.56
CA GLY A 81 5.51 20.26 16.70
C GLY A 81 6.98 20.08 17.06
N LEU A 82 7.48 18.84 17.04
CA LEU A 82 8.90 18.52 17.26
C LEU A 82 9.81 19.00 16.12
N LEU A 83 9.37 18.93 14.86
CA LEU A 83 10.15 19.47 13.74
C LEU A 83 10.27 21.00 13.80
N LEU A 84 9.22 21.67 14.28
CA LEU A 84 9.21 23.11 14.47
C LEU A 84 9.99 23.55 15.73
N PHE A 85 10.42 22.62 16.59
CA PHE A 85 11.13 22.89 17.85
C PHE A 85 12.32 23.85 17.71
N ARG A 86 13.05 23.76 16.59
CA ARG A 86 14.22 24.61 16.31
C ARG A 86 13.86 26.08 16.06
N ARG A 87 12.63 26.37 15.63
CA ARG A 87 12.16 27.74 15.33
C ARG A 87 11.68 28.51 16.57
N PHE A 88 11.57 27.87 17.73
CA PHE A 88 11.06 28.51 18.94
C PHE A 88 12.15 29.07 19.86
N LYS A 89 11.80 30.16 20.56
CA LYS A 89 12.63 30.81 21.61
C LYS A 89 13.07 29.77 22.65
N ARG A 90 14.35 29.81 23.06
CA ARG A 90 14.96 28.83 23.99
C ARG A 90 14.18 28.66 25.29
N SER A 91 13.60 29.74 25.83
CA SER A 91 12.83 29.72 27.08
C SER A 91 11.53 28.91 27.01
N ARG A 92 10.94 28.73 25.82
CA ARG A 92 9.64 28.04 25.63
C ARG A 92 9.77 26.59 25.13
N ARG A 93 11.00 26.14 24.89
CA ARG A 93 11.32 24.78 24.46
C ARG A 93 10.86 23.68 25.44
N PRO A 94 11.06 23.78 26.77
CA PRO A 94 10.65 22.70 27.67
C PRO A 94 9.12 22.51 27.71
N LEU A 95 8.35 23.60 27.67
CA LEU A 95 6.89 23.55 27.62
C LEU A 95 6.38 22.83 26.35
N ARG A 96 7.00 23.12 25.20
CA ARG A 96 6.67 22.47 23.91
C ARG A 96 7.03 20.99 23.90
N LEU A 97 8.17 20.63 24.50
CA LEU A 97 8.59 19.24 24.63
C LEU A 97 7.58 18.48 25.51
N GLY A 98 7.17 19.08 26.64
CA GLY A 98 6.12 18.52 27.50
C GLY A 98 4.80 18.31 26.75
N LEU A 99 4.35 19.30 25.98
CA LEU A 99 3.14 19.18 25.18
C LEU A 99 3.25 18.08 24.11
N ALA A 100 4.37 18.00 23.41
CA ALA A 100 4.60 16.96 22.41
C ALA A 100 4.58 15.56 23.04
N LEU A 101 5.19 15.38 24.22
CA LEU A 101 5.15 14.12 24.95
C LEU A 101 3.73 13.73 25.36
N VAL A 102 2.92 14.69 25.84
CA VAL A 102 1.51 14.46 26.19
C VAL A 102 0.71 14.03 24.95
N LEU A 103 0.88 14.70 23.83
CA LEU A 103 0.20 14.36 22.57
C LEU A 103 0.63 12.98 22.05
N VAL A 104 1.91 12.62 22.17
CA VAL A 104 2.38 11.27 21.82
C VAL A 104 1.73 10.21 22.69
N ALA A 105 1.68 10.41 24.01
CA ALA A 105 1.06 9.47 24.94
C ALA A 105 -0.45 9.29 24.64
N LEU A 106 -1.18 10.39 24.44
CA LEU A 106 -2.60 10.36 24.11
C LEU A 106 -2.86 9.74 22.73
N GLY A 107 -2.07 10.09 21.72
CA GLY A 107 -2.18 9.53 20.37
C GLY A 107 -1.96 8.02 20.36
N ALA A 108 -0.92 7.54 21.05
CA ALA A 108 -0.65 6.11 21.20
C ALA A 108 -1.77 5.40 21.96
N HIS A 109 -2.31 6.01 23.02
CA HIS A 109 -3.43 5.46 23.78
C HIS A 109 -4.69 5.29 22.92
N HIS A 110 -5.05 6.29 22.09
CA HIS A 110 -6.20 6.19 21.20
C HIS A 110 -6.01 5.16 20.09
N ILE A 111 -4.80 5.01 19.54
CA ILE A 111 -4.51 3.97 18.55
C ILE A 111 -4.63 2.59 19.18
N ALA A 112 -4.09 2.37 20.38
CA ALA A 112 -4.22 1.11 21.10
C ALA A 112 -5.70 0.77 21.38
N ARG A 113 -6.49 1.76 21.82
CA ARG A 113 -7.93 1.60 22.02
C ARG A 113 -8.66 1.30 20.71
N GLY A 114 -8.41 2.05 19.65
CA GLY A 114 -9.10 1.89 18.38
C GLY A 114 -8.74 0.59 17.64
N ALA A 115 -7.53 0.07 17.86
CA ALA A 115 -7.10 -1.24 17.37
C ALA A 115 -7.62 -2.42 18.22
N GLY A 116 -8.44 -2.16 19.25
CA GLY A 116 -9.02 -3.21 20.08
C GLY A 116 -8.06 -3.80 21.13
N ALA A 117 -6.91 -3.17 21.40
CA ALA A 117 -5.94 -3.69 22.38
C ALA A 117 -6.45 -3.70 23.83
N PHE A 118 -7.58 -3.03 24.09
CA PHE A 118 -8.28 -3.04 25.38
C PHE A 118 -9.70 -3.63 25.29
N ALA A 119 -10.07 -4.21 24.13
CA ALA A 119 -11.30 -4.97 24.05
C ALA A 119 -11.09 -6.25 24.89
N ASN A 120 -11.89 -6.42 25.95
CA ASN A 120 -11.97 -7.71 26.59
C ASN A 120 -12.46 -8.69 25.51
N HIS A 121 -11.65 -9.70 25.20
CA HIS A 121 -12.06 -10.79 24.34
C HIS A 121 -13.16 -11.58 25.06
N ASP A 122 -14.41 -11.13 24.89
CA ASP A 122 -15.57 -11.93 25.23
C ASP A 122 -15.73 -12.98 24.13
N ASP A 123 -14.98 -14.08 24.28
CA ASP A 123 -15.29 -15.33 23.58
C ASP A 123 -16.69 -15.76 24.05
N GLY A 124 -17.70 -15.48 23.22
CA GLY A 124 -19.07 -15.92 23.49
C GLY A 124 -19.12 -17.43 23.73
N PRO A 125 -20.11 -17.93 24.51
CA PRO A 125 -20.22 -19.35 24.82
C PRO A 125 -20.24 -20.17 23.52
N LEU A 126 -19.41 -21.21 23.48
CA LEU A 126 -19.40 -22.19 22.40
C LEU A 126 -20.76 -22.90 22.36
N GLU A 127 -21.64 -22.47 21.46
CA GLU A 127 -22.89 -23.18 21.23
C GLU A 127 -22.62 -24.46 20.42
N LEU A 128 -22.74 -25.60 21.08
CA LEU A 128 -22.73 -26.90 20.43
C LEU A 128 -24.06 -27.08 19.68
N ILE A 129 -24.06 -26.82 18.38
CA ILE A 129 -25.24 -27.04 17.52
C ILE A 129 -25.37 -28.56 17.32
N ALA A 130 -26.00 -29.25 18.26
CA ALA A 130 -26.40 -30.65 18.12
C ALA A 130 -27.58 -30.76 17.15
N GLY A 131 -27.30 -30.61 15.85
CA GLY A 131 -28.21 -31.01 14.78
C GLY A 131 -28.12 -32.52 14.51
N PRO A 132 -29.13 -33.12 13.85
CA PRO A 132 -28.99 -34.48 13.32
C PRO A 132 -27.74 -34.55 12.41
N PRO A 133 -27.06 -35.70 12.29
CA PRO A 133 -25.82 -35.82 11.53
C PRO A 133 -26.07 -35.27 10.12
N VAL A 134 -25.50 -34.09 9.85
CA VAL A 134 -25.52 -33.53 8.50
C VAL A 134 -24.69 -34.50 7.69
N SER A 135 -25.32 -35.17 6.72
CA SER A 135 -24.62 -36.02 5.77
C SER A 135 -23.41 -35.24 5.27
N ALA A 136 -22.23 -35.86 5.35
CA ALA A 136 -20.97 -35.23 4.97
C ALA A 136 -21.20 -34.44 3.67
N PRO A 137 -20.86 -33.13 3.64
CA PRO A 137 -21.07 -32.35 2.43
C PRO A 137 -20.43 -33.12 1.27
N PRO A 138 -21.16 -33.31 0.15
CA PRO A 138 -20.60 -34.02 -0.98
C PRO A 138 -19.25 -33.39 -1.32
N PRO A 139 -18.22 -34.19 -1.69
CA PRO A 139 -16.93 -33.64 -2.04
C PRO A 139 -17.16 -32.50 -3.04
N PRO A 140 -16.48 -31.34 -2.85
CA PRO A 140 -16.68 -30.21 -3.74
C PRO A 140 -16.51 -30.68 -5.18
N PRO A 141 -17.39 -30.26 -6.11
CA PRO A 141 -17.30 -30.70 -7.49
C PRO A 141 -15.88 -30.40 -8.01
N PRO A 142 -15.28 -31.31 -8.80
CA PRO A 142 -13.94 -31.09 -9.32
C PRO A 142 -13.91 -29.75 -10.04
N LEU A 143 -13.00 -28.87 -9.61
CA LEU A 143 -12.78 -27.57 -10.25
C LEU A 143 -12.65 -27.76 -11.76
N PRO A 144 -13.41 -27.00 -12.58
CA PRO A 144 -13.33 -27.12 -14.02
C PRO A 144 -11.92 -26.78 -14.51
N GLU A 145 -11.49 -27.40 -15.60
CA GLU A 145 -10.09 -27.36 -16.06
C GLU A 145 -9.58 -25.93 -16.30
N HIS A 146 -10.45 -25.02 -16.78
CA HIS A 146 -10.12 -23.60 -16.96
C HIS A 146 -9.84 -22.86 -15.64
N ALA A 147 -10.50 -23.24 -14.54
CA ALA A 147 -10.25 -22.66 -13.23
C ALA A 147 -8.89 -23.12 -12.68
N ARG A 148 -8.57 -24.41 -12.85
CA ARG A 148 -7.24 -24.95 -12.50
C ARG A 148 -6.13 -24.28 -13.32
N LEU A 149 -6.37 -24.03 -14.60
CA LEU A 149 -5.43 -23.32 -15.46
C LEU A 149 -5.23 -21.86 -15.02
N SER A 150 -6.30 -21.19 -14.62
CA SER A 150 -6.23 -19.81 -14.11
C SER A 150 -5.39 -19.73 -12.82
N ASP A 151 -5.56 -20.70 -11.91
CA ASP A 151 -4.76 -20.78 -10.68
C ASP A 151 -3.30 -21.12 -10.97
N PHE A 152 -3.04 -22.03 -11.91
CA PHE A 152 -1.69 -22.33 -12.39
C PHE A 152 -0.98 -21.07 -12.92
N ILE A 153 -1.66 -20.27 -13.76
CA ILE A 153 -1.10 -19.03 -14.31
C ILE A 153 -0.81 -18.01 -13.21
N ARG A 154 -1.69 -17.85 -12.20
CA ARG A 154 -1.39 -16.95 -11.06
C ARG A 154 -0.13 -17.38 -10.33
N ASN A 155 0.05 -18.68 -10.11
CA ASN A 155 1.20 -19.22 -9.40
C ASN A 155 2.51 -19.11 -10.19
N LEU A 156 2.45 -19.03 -11.52
CA LEU A 156 3.62 -18.75 -12.36
C LEU A 156 4.15 -17.31 -12.21
N PHE A 157 3.30 -16.39 -11.78
CA PHE A 157 3.61 -14.96 -11.69
C PHE A 157 3.33 -14.37 -10.30
N PRO A 158 3.93 -14.92 -9.22
CA PRO A 158 3.59 -14.56 -7.84
C PRO A 158 3.94 -13.10 -7.49
N THR A 159 4.87 -12.49 -8.24
CA THR A 159 5.35 -11.12 -8.03
C THR A 159 4.64 -10.09 -8.91
N LEU A 160 3.78 -10.51 -9.83
CA LEU A 160 3.05 -9.59 -10.70
C LEU A 160 1.79 -9.06 -9.99
N PRO A 161 1.49 -7.75 -10.09
CA PRO A 161 0.29 -7.16 -9.52
C PRO A 161 -0.93 -7.50 -10.39
N LEU A 162 -1.47 -8.72 -10.24
CA LEU A 162 -2.63 -9.22 -10.95
C LEU A 162 -3.89 -9.12 -10.07
N THR A 163 -4.99 -8.60 -10.62
CA THR A 163 -6.32 -8.65 -9.98
C THR A 163 -7.04 -9.95 -10.31
N SER A 164 -6.93 -10.42 -11.56
CA SER A 164 -7.57 -11.65 -12.00
C SER A 164 -6.89 -12.25 -13.22
N VAL A 165 -7.07 -13.56 -13.38
CA VAL A 165 -6.74 -14.30 -14.60
C VAL A 165 -8.04 -14.90 -15.11
N SER A 166 -8.34 -14.67 -16.38
CA SER A 166 -9.53 -15.20 -17.04
C SER A 166 -9.13 -16.08 -18.21
N CYS A 167 -9.42 -17.38 -18.11
CA CYS A 167 -9.27 -18.32 -19.22
C CYS A 167 -10.66 -18.70 -19.76
N PRO A 168 -10.82 -18.85 -21.08
CA PRO A 168 -12.06 -19.38 -21.64
C PRO A 168 -12.26 -20.85 -21.23
N PRO A 169 -13.48 -21.39 -21.34
CA PRO A 169 -13.74 -22.81 -21.14
C PRO A 169 -12.84 -23.66 -22.05
N ILE A 170 -12.20 -24.68 -21.48
CA ILE A 170 -11.34 -25.62 -22.18
C ILE A 170 -11.89 -27.03 -22.04
N ASP A 171 -11.69 -27.82 -23.07
CA ASP A 171 -12.02 -29.24 -23.12
C ASP A 171 -10.74 -30.09 -23.28
N ALA A 172 -10.88 -31.42 -23.24
CA ALA A 172 -9.75 -32.33 -23.39
C ALA A 172 -9.05 -32.22 -24.76
N THR A 173 -9.71 -31.67 -25.79
CA THR A 173 -9.18 -31.52 -27.15
C THR A 173 -8.49 -30.17 -27.38
N THR A 174 -8.67 -29.22 -26.46
CA THR A 174 -8.08 -27.89 -26.55
C THR A 174 -6.56 -27.99 -26.49
N SER A 175 -5.92 -27.74 -27.63
CA SER A 175 -4.46 -27.74 -27.76
C SER A 175 -3.85 -26.34 -27.56
N ARG A 176 -4.65 -25.28 -27.69
CA ARG A 176 -4.21 -23.89 -27.51
C ARG A 176 -5.32 -23.06 -26.86
N VAL A 177 -4.94 -22.23 -25.90
CA VAL A 177 -5.85 -21.35 -25.17
C VAL A 177 -5.21 -20.00 -24.96
N THR A 178 -5.99 -18.93 -25.00
CA THR A 178 -5.53 -17.58 -24.65
C THR A 178 -6.25 -17.13 -23.39
N CYS A 179 -5.50 -16.86 -22.33
CA CYS A 179 -6.00 -16.35 -21.08
C CYS A 179 -5.65 -14.87 -20.92
N ALA A 180 -6.59 -14.06 -20.45
CA ALA A 180 -6.35 -12.65 -20.15
C ALA A 180 -5.81 -12.50 -18.72
N LEU A 181 -4.65 -11.86 -18.59
CA LEU A 181 -4.09 -11.40 -17.32
C LEU A 181 -4.54 -9.97 -17.10
N ILE A 182 -5.27 -9.74 -16.03
CA ILE A 182 -5.80 -8.42 -15.70
C ILE A 182 -4.92 -7.86 -14.58
N PRO A 183 -4.05 -6.87 -14.87
CA PRO A 183 -3.23 -6.25 -13.85
C PRO A 183 -4.03 -5.27 -12.99
N THR A 184 -3.51 -4.94 -11.81
CA THR A 184 -4.08 -3.89 -10.93
C THR A 184 -4.11 -2.52 -11.60
N THR A 185 -3.16 -2.26 -12.51
CA THR A 185 -3.07 -1.03 -13.29
C THR A 185 -2.60 -1.35 -14.70
N GLY A 186 -3.05 -0.59 -15.70
CA GLY A 186 -2.67 -0.78 -17.11
C GLY A 186 -3.64 -1.67 -17.89
N ALA A 187 -3.27 -1.99 -19.13
CA ALA A 187 -4.08 -2.80 -20.03
C ALA A 187 -3.96 -4.30 -19.71
N PRO A 188 -5.02 -5.10 -19.96
CA PRO A 188 -4.93 -6.56 -19.91
C PRO A 188 -3.86 -7.09 -20.86
N VAL A 189 -3.24 -8.21 -20.48
CA VAL A 189 -2.25 -8.92 -21.29
C VAL A 189 -2.79 -10.30 -21.65
N ASP A 190 -2.82 -10.60 -22.94
CA ASP A 190 -3.23 -11.92 -23.44
C ASP A 190 -2.06 -12.90 -23.40
N LEU A 191 -2.23 -14.00 -22.68
CA LEU A 191 -1.29 -15.11 -22.57
C LEU A 191 -1.82 -16.33 -23.30
N THR A 192 -1.22 -16.62 -24.45
CA THR A 192 -1.40 -17.84 -25.21
C THR A 192 -0.59 -18.98 -24.60
N LEU A 193 -1.27 -20.07 -24.22
CA LEU A 193 -0.69 -21.34 -23.82
C LEU A 193 -1.01 -22.43 -24.84
N GLU A 194 -0.12 -23.39 -24.96
CA GLU A 194 -0.28 -24.56 -25.83
C GLU A 194 -0.01 -25.83 -25.04
N ARG A 195 -0.86 -26.84 -25.25
CA ARG A 195 -0.76 -28.14 -24.58
C ARG A 195 0.22 -29.02 -25.35
N ALA A 196 1.32 -29.40 -24.71
CA ALA A 196 2.30 -30.32 -25.26
C ALA A 196 2.66 -31.39 -24.21
N GLY A 197 2.54 -32.66 -24.55
CA GLY A 197 2.83 -33.76 -23.61
C GLY A 197 1.90 -33.82 -22.39
N GLY A 198 0.70 -33.22 -22.47
CA GLY A 198 -0.25 -33.13 -21.36
C GLY A 198 -0.06 -31.91 -20.46
N GLU A 199 1.01 -31.13 -20.63
CA GLU A 199 1.31 -29.93 -19.88
C GLU A 199 1.02 -28.66 -20.69
N TRP A 200 0.70 -27.56 -20.00
CA TRP A 200 0.48 -26.25 -20.62
C TRP A 200 1.79 -25.46 -20.68
N LEU A 201 2.25 -25.14 -21.89
CA LEU A 201 3.44 -24.35 -22.14
C LEU A 201 3.06 -22.94 -22.58
N ILE A 202 3.71 -21.92 -22.05
CA ILE A 202 3.52 -20.53 -22.49
C ILE A 202 4.12 -20.37 -23.90
N ARG A 203 3.29 -19.90 -24.85
CA ARG A 203 3.73 -19.56 -26.22
C ARG A 203 3.96 -18.07 -26.40
N SER A 204 3.05 -17.24 -25.90
CA SER A 204 3.14 -15.78 -26.05
C SER A 204 2.31 -15.05 -25.00
N PRO A 205 2.78 -13.94 -24.42
CA PRO A 205 4.17 -13.49 -24.47
C PRO A 205 5.07 -14.52 -23.75
N GLN A 206 6.31 -14.68 -24.20
CA GLN A 206 7.24 -15.61 -23.56
C GLN A 206 7.62 -15.15 -22.15
N ARG A 207 7.54 -13.84 -21.89
CA ARG A 207 7.80 -13.23 -20.60
C ARG A 207 6.90 -12.03 -20.35
N ILE A 208 6.73 -11.73 -19.08
CA ILE A 208 5.95 -10.59 -18.62
C ILE A 208 6.78 -9.88 -17.55
N TYR A 209 7.04 -8.60 -17.74
CA TYR A 209 7.73 -7.76 -16.76
C TYR A 209 6.76 -6.79 -16.12
N ALA A 210 6.86 -6.58 -14.81
CA ALA A 210 6.22 -5.43 -14.18
C ALA A 210 6.98 -4.16 -14.58
N ALA A 211 6.28 -3.17 -15.15
CA ALA A 211 6.90 -1.92 -15.59
C ALA A 211 7.64 -1.21 -14.45
N LYS A 212 7.10 -1.30 -13.22
CA LYS A 212 7.74 -0.80 -12.01
C LYS A 212 9.09 -1.47 -11.72
N THR A 213 9.13 -2.81 -11.76
CA THR A 213 10.37 -3.56 -11.49
C THR A 213 11.45 -3.21 -12.52
N LEU A 214 11.08 -3.11 -13.79
CA LEU A 214 11.99 -2.65 -14.84
C LEU A 214 12.49 -1.22 -14.59
N GLY A 215 11.60 -0.31 -14.18
CA GLY A 215 11.96 1.05 -13.80
C GLY A 215 12.94 1.09 -12.63
N ASP A 216 12.71 0.30 -11.58
CA ASP A 216 13.58 0.23 -10.39
C ASP A 216 14.97 -0.31 -10.74
N GLU A 217 15.05 -1.36 -11.57
CA GLU A 217 16.32 -1.92 -12.04
C GLU A 217 17.11 -0.91 -12.90
N LEU A 218 16.44 -0.27 -13.87
CA LEU A 218 17.06 0.74 -14.73
C LEU A 218 17.51 1.96 -13.92
N ALA A 219 16.71 2.40 -12.94
CA ALA A 219 17.06 3.51 -12.06
C ALA A 219 18.32 3.19 -11.26
N ALA A 220 18.46 1.98 -10.73
CA ALA A 220 19.66 1.55 -10.02
C ALA A 220 20.90 1.49 -10.93
N ASP A 221 20.79 0.87 -12.11
CA ASP A 221 21.90 0.76 -13.07
C ASP A 221 22.37 2.14 -13.58
N LEU A 222 21.42 2.98 -13.99
CA LEU A 222 21.71 4.33 -14.48
C LEU A 222 22.29 5.22 -13.37
N SER A 223 21.74 5.14 -12.15
CA SER A 223 22.25 5.95 -11.04
C SER A 223 23.70 5.60 -10.70
N ASN A 224 24.05 4.31 -10.77
CA ASN A 224 25.42 3.84 -10.57
C ASN A 224 26.34 4.33 -11.70
N LYS A 225 25.93 4.14 -12.96
CA LYS A 225 26.73 4.53 -14.14
C LYS A 225 26.95 6.04 -14.26
N MET A 226 25.93 6.84 -13.99
CA MET A 226 26.00 8.31 -14.11
C MET A 226 26.46 8.99 -12.82
N LYS A 227 26.64 8.24 -11.72
CA LYS A 227 27.01 8.74 -10.39
C LYS A 227 26.05 9.81 -9.87
N THR A 228 24.78 9.72 -10.23
CA THR A 228 23.73 10.70 -9.88
C THR A 228 22.42 10.00 -9.68
N GLN A 229 21.56 10.48 -8.78
CA GLN A 229 20.26 9.87 -8.59
C GLN A 229 19.36 10.07 -9.83
N ILE A 230 18.98 8.97 -10.44
CA ILE A 230 18.08 8.91 -11.60
C ILE A 230 16.81 8.19 -11.18
N VAL A 231 15.68 8.78 -11.55
CA VAL A 231 14.36 8.18 -11.45
C VAL A 231 13.97 7.73 -12.85
N VAL A 232 13.51 6.49 -12.99
CA VAL A 232 13.03 5.95 -14.26
C VAL A 232 11.56 5.59 -14.09
N ASP A 233 10.73 6.06 -15.02
CA ASP A 233 9.32 5.71 -15.10
C ASP A 233 9.05 5.00 -16.43
N CYS A 234 8.76 3.71 -16.35
CA CYS A 234 8.41 2.85 -17.47
C CYS A 234 6.88 2.74 -17.67
N GLY A 235 6.08 3.55 -16.96
CA GLY A 235 4.63 3.52 -16.98
C GLY A 235 4.03 2.50 -16.01
N PRO A 236 2.69 2.46 -15.90
CA PRO A 236 1.98 1.50 -15.07
C PRO A 236 1.76 0.15 -15.79
N GLY A 237 1.63 -0.92 -15.00
CA GLY A 237 1.16 -2.23 -15.48
C GLY A 237 2.24 -3.21 -15.91
N LEU A 238 1.87 -4.06 -16.88
CA LEU A 238 2.68 -5.18 -17.37
C LEU A 238 3.18 -4.90 -18.78
N ILE A 239 4.43 -5.31 -19.04
CA ILE A 239 5.08 -5.22 -20.34
C ILE A 239 5.14 -6.64 -20.92
N PRO A 240 4.34 -6.96 -21.96
CA PRO A 240 4.44 -8.24 -22.65
C PRO A 240 5.71 -8.28 -23.50
N PHE A 241 6.35 -9.46 -23.56
CA PHE A 241 7.53 -9.69 -24.40
C PHE A 241 7.31 -10.85 -25.38
N SER A 242 7.42 -10.54 -26.67
CA SER A 242 7.26 -11.45 -27.82
C SER A 242 8.44 -11.43 -28.79
N GLY A 243 9.66 -11.18 -28.31
CA GLY A 243 10.90 -11.30 -29.09
C GLY A 243 11.16 -10.12 -30.02
N GLY A 244 12.07 -9.22 -29.62
CA GLY A 244 12.42 -8.02 -30.40
C GLY A 244 11.60 -6.77 -30.08
N ASP A 245 10.71 -6.85 -29.07
CA ASP A 245 9.89 -5.72 -28.65
C ASP A 245 10.72 -4.60 -28.00
N LYS A 246 10.32 -3.36 -28.29
CA LYS A 246 10.87 -2.15 -27.69
C LYS A 246 9.88 -1.58 -26.69
N HIS A 247 10.37 -1.26 -25.50
CA HIS A 247 9.63 -0.49 -24.50
C HIS A 247 10.30 0.85 -24.25
N VAL A 248 9.52 1.91 -24.10
CA VAL A 248 10.06 3.25 -23.87
C VAL A 248 9.79 3.64 -22.42
N CYS A 249 10.87 3.88 -21.67
CA CYS A 249 10.81 4.48 -20.35
C CYS A 249 11.24 5.96 -20.41
N SER A 250 10.74 6.76 -19.49
CA SER A 250 11.22 8.12 -19.24
C SER A 250 12.22 8.11 -18.08
N ALA A 251 13.22 8.98 -18.12
CA ALA A 251 14.16 9.15 -17.02
C ALA A 251 14.30 10.60 -16.61
N THR A 252 14.32 10.86 -15.31
CA THR A 252 14.53 12.19 -14.77
C THR A 252 15.67 12.16 -13.76
N ARG A 253 16.59 13.11 -13.87
CA ARG A 253 17.65 13.26 -12.87
C ARG A 253 17.08 14.05 -11.71
N LYS A 254 17.19 13.51 -10.49
CA LYS A 254 16.88 14.27 -9.29
C LYS A 254 18.02 15.28 -9.08
N SER A 255 17.78 16.55 -9.36
CA SER A 255 18.77 17.61 -9.11
C SER A 255 19.15 17.64 -7.63
N SER A 256 20.45 17.69 -7.33
CA SER A 256 21.03 17.90 -5.99
C SER A 256 20.43 19.15 -5.30
N PRO A 257 20.42 19.25 -3.95
CA PRO A 257 19.62 20.24 -3.24
C PRO A 257 20.12 21.67 -3.46
N GLU A 258 19.22 22.50 -3.99
CA GLU A 258 19.12 23.98 -3.99
C GLU A 258 20.36 24.86 -4.30
N PRO A 259 20.18 25.97 -5.04
CA PRO A 259 18.95 26.79 -5.08
C PRO A 259 18.14 26.73 -6.39
N ARG A 260 18.38 25.75 -7.28
CA ARG A 260 17.56 25.60 -8.50
C ARG A 260 17.14 24.14 -8.69
N LYS A 261 15.93 23.80 -8.24
CA LYS A 261 15.22 22.57 -8.62
C LYS A 261 14.77 22.73 -10.07
N VAL A 262 15.68 22.46 -11.01
CA VAL A 262 15.33 22.24 -12.40
C VAL A 262 15.17 20.74 -12.54
N GLU A 263 13.93 20.26 -12.70
CA GLU A 263 13.71 18.93 -13.26
C GLU A 263 14.25 18.97 -14.69
N VAL A 264 15.50 18.56 -14.86
CA VAL A 264 16.05 18.32 -16.19
C VAL A 264 15.52 16.96 -16.61
N THR A 265 14.48 16.96 -17.45
CA THR A 265 13.96 15.76 -18.09
C THR A 265 15.11 15.17 -18.91
N PHE A 266 15.65 14.03 -18.47
CA PHE A 266 16.55 13.26 -19.31
C PHE A 266 15.70 12.50 -20.32
N GLY A 267 16.26 12.27 -21.51
CA GLY A 267 15.46 11.80 -22.63
C GLY A 267 14.97 10.36 -22.52
N LYS A 268 14.42 9.88 -23.63
CA LYS A 268 13.76 8.57 -23.73
C LYS A 268 14.79 7.44 -23.57
N ILE A 269 14.48 6.46 -22.74
CA ILE A 269 15.20 5.19 -22.66
C ILE A 269 14.43 4.18 -23.51
N GLU A 270 15.04 3.73 -24.60
CA GLU A 270 14.55 2.59 -25.36
C GLU A 270 15.16 1.32 -24.77
N VAL A 271 14.31 0.47 -24.21
CA VAL A 271 14.66 -0.86 -23.73
C VAL A 271 14.35 -1.85 -24.84
N THR A 272 15.36 -2.61 -25.28
CA THR A 272 15.21 -3.69 -26.26
C THR A 272 15.43 -5.02 -25.54
N PHE A 273 14.41 -5.87 -25.56
CA PHE A 273 14.50 -7.17 -24.90
C PHE A 273 15.12 -8.23 -25.81
N GLY A 274 16.12 -8.95 -25.30
CA GLY A 274 16.76 -10.07 -25.98
C GLY A 274 16.10 -11.41 -25.70
N ALA A 275 16.26 -12.38 -26.61
CA ALA A 275 15.66 -13.71 -26.50
C ALA A 275 16.12 -14.50 -25.25
N GLU A 276 17.38 -14.31 -24.82
CA GLU A 276 18.03 -15.17 -23.82
C GLU A 276 18.23 -14.50 -22.44
N ARG A 277 17.19 -13.87 -21.88
CA ARG A 277 17.17 -13.36 -20.49
C ARG A 277 17.97 -12.09 -20.22
N GLY A 278 18.09 -11.21 -21.21
CA GLY A 278 18.60 -9.85 -20.99
C GLY A 278 17.73 -8.81 -21.68
N TYR A 279 17.81 -7.57 -21.19
CA TYR A 279 17.45 -6.41 -21.99
C TYR A 279 18.70 -5.57 -22.20
N THR A 280 18.82 -4.99 -23.39
CA THR A 280 19.73 -3.88 -23.64
C THR A 280 18.92 -2.61 -23.58
N TRP A 281 19.55 -1.51 -23.19
CA TRP A 281 18.88 -0.21 -23.19
C TRP A 281 19.76 0.82 -23.87
N LYS A 282 19.11 1.76 -24.55
CA LYS A 282 19.73 2.92 -25.17
C LYS A 282 19.04 4.16 -24.63
N ALA A 283 19.78 4.98 -23.89
CA ALA A 283 19.32 6.30 -23.49
C ALA A 283 19.61 7.29 -24.61
N THR A 284 18.60 8.05 -25.01
CA THR A 284 18.77 9.19 -25.93
C THR A 284 18.67 10.45 -25.09
N ALA A 285 19.71 11.28 -25.05
CA ALA A 285 19.62 12.60 -24.43
C ALA A 285 18.72 13.49 -25.30
N LEU A 286 17.78 14.20 -24.68
CA LEU A 286 17.01 15.26 -25.32
C LEU A 286 17.80 16.57 -25.29
#